data_AF-A0A7J8YAB6-F1
#
_entry.id   AF-A0A7J8YAB6-F1
#
_cell.length_a   1.000
_cell.length_b   1.000
_cell.length_c   1.000
_cell.angle_alpha   90.00
_cell.angle_beta   90.00
_cell.angle_gamma   90.00
#
_symmetry.space_group_name_H-M   'P 1'
#
loop_
_entity.id
_entity.type
_entity.pdbx_description
1 polymer ?
#
loop_
_entity_poly.entity_id
_entity_poly.type
_entity_poly.pdbx_seq_one_letter_code
_entity_poly.pdbx_strand_id
1 'polypeptide(L)' 'MEAELWGILNGLNLILDRRFERILIQIDSIEAIKAIMEGSLRNSNSALLKRIHYTLKRI' A
#
# COMPACT_ATOMS: atom_id res chain seq x y z
N MET A 1 -8.95 8.13 4.52
CA MET A 1 -8.27 7.79 3.25
C MET A 1 -6.77 8.07 3.21
N GLU A 2 -6.27 9.32 3.25
CA GLU A 2 -4.81 9.54 3.15
C GLU A 2 -4.02 8.92 4.32
N ALA A 3 -4.52 9.06 5.55
CA ALA A 3 -3.92 8.44 6.73
C ALA A 3 -3.85 6.90 6.66
N GLU A 4 -4.90 6.25 6.12
CA GLU A 4 -4.91 4.79 5.90
C GLU A 4 -3.81 4.38 4.92
N LEU A 5 -3.67 5.10 3.80
CA LEU A 5 -2.64 4.83 2.80
C LEU A 5 -1.22 5.00 3.36
N TRP A 6 -1.00 6.01 4.22
CA TRP A 6 0.26 6.14 4.95
C TRP A 6 0.50 4.98 5.93
N GLY A 7 -0.55 4.53 6.62
CA GLY A 7 -0.49 3.34 7.48
C GLY A 7 -0.04 2.09 6.70
N ILE A 8 -0.57 1.89 5.50
CA ILE A 8 -0.17 0.79 4.61
C ILE A 8 1.29 0.93 4.20
N LEU A 9 1.72 2.10 3.72
CA LEU A 9 3.10 2.32 3.30
C LEU A 9 4.09 2.07 4.44
N ASN A 10 3.75 2.51 5.66
CA ASN A 10 4.55 2.25 6.85
C ASN A 10 4.63 0.74 7.16
N GLY A 11 3.51 0.03 7.08
CA GLY A 11 3.47 -1.43 7.22
C GLY A 11 4.37 -2.13 6.21
N LEU A 12 4.33 -1.74 4.93
CA LEU A 12 5.19 -2.30 3.88
C LEU A 12 6.67 -2.01 4.11
N ASN A 13 7.01 -0.79 4.57
CA ASN A 13 8.40 -0.45 4.90
C ASN A 13 8.94 -1.29 6.06
N LEU A 14 8.10 -1.60 7.06
CA LEU A 14 8.48 -2.50 8.14
C LEU A 14 8.78 -3.93 7.66
N ILE A 15 8.04 -4.44 6.65
CA ILE A 15 8.35 -5.75 6.01
C ILE A 15 9.75 -5.73 5.43
N LEU A 16 10.04 -4.70 4.62
CA LEU A 16 11.29 -4.56 3.90
C LEU A 16 12.49 -4.38 4.84
N ASP A 17 12.32 -3.63 5.92
CA ASP A 17 13.37 -3.36 6.90
C ASP A 17 13.66 -4.57 7.79
N ARG A 18 12.61 -5.22 8.31
CA ARG A 18 12.75 -6.25 9.35
C ARG A 18 12.71 -7.69 8.82
N ARG A 19 12.60 -7.86 7.49
CA ARG A 19 12.47 -9.17 6.81
C ARG A 19 11.38 -10.07 7.39
N PHE A 20 10.26 -9.47 7.80
CA PHE A 20 9.10 -10.28 8.18
C PHE A 20 8.63 -11.08 6.96
N GLU A 21 8.43 -12.39 7.13
CA GLU A 21 7.96 -13.23 6.03
C GLU A 21 6.53 -12.89 5.59
N ARG A 22 5.70 -12.42 6.54
CA ARG A 22 4.30 -12.02 6.31
C ARG A 22 3.89 -10.91 7.26
N ILE A 23 3.11 -9.94 6.76
CA ILE A 23 2.40 -8.96 7.57
C ILE A 23 0.93 -8.92 7.13
N LEU A 24 0.03 -8.85 8.11
CA LEU A 24 -1.38 -8.56 7.91
C LEU A 24 -1.62 -7.08 8.16
N ILE A 25 -2.06 -6.36 7.13
CA ILE A 25 -2.49 -4.96 7.24
C ILE A 25 -4.02 -4.94 7.22
N GLN A 26 -4.64 -4.46 8.30
CA GLN A 26 -6.09 -4.33 8.42
C GLN A 26 -6.51 -2.90 8.09
N ILE A 27 -7.53 -2.77 7.25
CA ILE A 27 -8.07 -1.50 6.77
C ILE A 27 -9.59 -1.63 6.80
N ASP A 28 -10.28 -0.64 7.36
CA ASP A 28 -11.74 -0.55 7.43
C ASP A 28 -12.37 0.22 6.24
N SER A 29 -11.52 0.90 5.48
CA SER A 29 -11.88 1.69 4.30
C SER A 29 -11.89 0.85 3.02
N ILE A 30 -13.09 0.63 2.47
CA ILE A 30 -13.29 -0.11 1.22
C ILE A 30 -12.70 0.64 0.02
N GLU A 31 -12.69 1.96 0.05
CA GLU A 31 -12.08 2.82 -0.97
C GLU A 31 -10.56 2.63 -1.02
N ALA A 32 -9.90 2.57 0.13
CA ALA A 32 -8.47 2.29 0.20
C ALA A 32 -8.14 0.89 -0.32
N ILE A 33 -8.96 -0.11 0.02
CA ILE A 33 -8.83 -1.48 -0.50
C ILE A 33 -8.92 -1.48 -2.03
N LYS A 34 -9.97 -0.88 -2.59
CA LYS A 34 -10.17 -0.79 -4.05
C LYS A 34 -9.02 -0.07 -4.74
N ALA A 35 -8.57 1.07 -4.20
CA ALA A 35 -7.47 1.85 -4.76
C ALA A 35 -6.15 1.06 -4.84
N ILE A 36 -5.92 0.13 -3.92
CA ILE A 36 -4.75 -0.74 -3.91
C ILE A 36 -4.95 -1.93 -4.85
N MET A 37 -6.12 -2.58 -4.81
CA MET A 37 -6.38 -3.80 -5.59
C MET A 37 -6.58 -3.55 -7.09
N GLU A 38 -7.27 -2.47 -7.47
CA GLU A 38 -7.65 -2.18 -8.86
C GLU A 38 -6.50 -1.55 -9.68
N GLY A 39 -5.26 -1.67 -9.18
CA GLY A 39 -4.07 -0.92 -9.58
C GLY A 39 -3.76 -0.85 -11.07
N SER A 40 -4.37 0.09 -11.77
CA SER A 40 -3.76 0.72 -12.94
C SER A 40 -2.83 1.83 -12.44
N LEU A 41 -1.54 1.48 -12.32
CA LEU A 41 -0.43 2.43 -12.11
C LEU A 41 -0.48 3.65 -13.06
N ARG A 42 -1.09 3.49 -14.24
CA ARG A 42 -1.19 4.53 -15.27
C ARG A 42 -2.23 5.60 -14.97
N ASN A 43 -3.28 5.31 -14.19
CA ASN A 43 -4.42 6.23 -14.02
C ASN A 43 -4.55 6.81 -12.59
N SER A 44 -3.73 6.37 -11.63
CA SER A 44 -3.69 7.02 -10.32
C SER A 44 -3.04 8.41 -10.42
N ASN A 45 -3.75 9.46 -10.01
CA ASN A 45 -3.17 10.79 -9.81
C ASN A 45 -2.43 10.92 -8.47
N SER A 46 -2.52 9.92 -7.59
CA SER A 46 -1.89 9.94 -6.26
C SER A 46 -0.47 9.38 -6.30
N ALA A 47 0.50 10.22 -5.96
CA ALA A 47 1.89 9.81 -5.78
C ALA A 47 2.04 8.73 -4.69
N LEU A 48 1.23 8.79 -3.63
CA LEU A 48 1.26 7.83 -2.52
C LEU A 48 0.79 6.44 -2.98
N LEU A 49 -0.31 6.35 -3.73
CA LEU A 49 -0.76 5.07 -4.30
C LEU A 49 0.28 4.47 -5.24
N LYS A 50 0.90 5.29 -6.11
CA LYS A 50 1.99 4.83 -6.98
C LYS A 50 3.15 4.25 -6.17
N ARG A 51 3.51 4.88 -5.05
CA ARG A 51 4.58 4.39 -4.18
C ARG A 51 4.22 3.06 -3.50
N ILE A 52 2.98 2.93 -3.02
CA ILE A 52 2.47 1.67 -2.44
C ILE A 52 2.51 0.55 -3.48
N HIS A 53 1.96 0.76 -4.68
CA HIS A 53 1.99 -0.22 -5.77
C HIS A 53 3.41 -0.60 -6.19
N TYR A 54 4.33 0.37 -6.27
CA TYR A 54 5.72 0.10 -6.58
C TYR A 54 6.40 -0.76 -5.50
N THR A 55 6.07 -0.51 -4.23
CA THR A 55 6.62 -1.25 -3.08
C THR A 55 6.08 -2.69 -3.07
N LEU A 56 4.78 -2.87 -3.29
CA LEU A 56 4.15 -4.20 -3.40
C LEU A 56 4.73 -5.06 -4.54
N LYS A 57 5.19 -4.45 -5.65
CA LYS A 57 5.87 -5.18 -6.74
C LYS A 57 7.29 -5.65 -6.40
N ARG A 58 7.87 -5.16 -5.32
CA ARG A 58 9.26 -5.44 -4.91
C ARG A 58 9.36 -6.45 -3.76
N ILE A 59 8.23 -6.74 -3.12
CA ILE A 59 8.08 -7.76 -2.08
C ILE A 59 7.59 -9.03 -2.77
#